data_AF-A0A257M3S6-F1
#
_entry.id   AF-A0A257M3S6-F1
#
_cell.length_a   1.000
_cell.length_b   1.000
_cell.length_c   1.000
_cell.angle_alpha   90.00
_cell.angle_beta   90.00
_cell.angle_gamma   90.00
#
_symmetry.space_group_name_H-M   'P 1'
#
loop_
_entity.id
_entity.type
_entity.pdbx_description
1 polymer ?
#
loop_
_entity_poly.entity_id
_entity_poly.type
_entity_poly.pdbx_seq_one_letter_code
_entity_poly.pdbx_strand_id
1 'polypeptide(L)'
;MKTTLEIEDSLYREAKAYSALTGRKMKDLVSDGLRQMIQPVKGKEAKSAKETDASFELRQWFKAVDKAVKSAPAGVSALELLNQDRQRLETP
;
A
#
# COMPACT_ATOMS: atom_id res chain seq x y z
N MET A 1 -31.76 7.79 -2.12
CA MET A 1 -32.37 8.74 -1.17
C MET A 1 -31.43 9.94 -1.04
N LYS A 2 -31.96 11.16 -0.98
CA LYS A 2 -31.19 12.40 -0.71
C LYS A 2 -31.60 12.91 0.67
N THR A 3 -30.61 13.24 1.49
CA THR A 3 -30.80 13.75 2.86
C THR A 3 -29.79 14.88 3.08
N THR A 4 -30.20 15.91 3.81
CA THR A 4 -29.32 17.00 4.26
C THR A 4 -28.83 16.68 5.67
N LEU A 5 -27.52 16.79 5.90
CA LEU A 5 -26.88 16.53 7.18
C LEU A 5 -26.14 17.79 7.62
N GLU A 6 -26.18 18.09 8.91
CA GLU A 6 -25.35 19.13 9.50
C GLU A 6 -24.00 18.54 9.88
N ILE A 7 -22.93 19.15 9.38
CA ILE A 7 -21.55 18.73 9.60
C ILE A 7 -20.77 19.98 9.98
N GLU A 8 -19.84 19.84 10.93
CA GLU A 8 -18.95 20.91 11.32
C GLU A 8 -18.06 21.35 10.12
N ASP A 9 -17.82 22.66 9.96
CA ASP A 9 -17.21 23.23 8.74
C ASP A 9 -15.79 22.71 8.52
N SER A 10 -14.99 22.55 9.60
CA SER A 10 -13.63 22.03 9.48
C SER A 10 -13.63 20.59 8.95
N LEU A 11 -14.52 19.73 9.44
CA LEU A 11 -14.68 18.36 8.96
C LEU A 11 -15.13 18.30 7.49
N TYR A 12 -16.05 19.17 7.09
CA TYR A 12 -16.48 19.25 5.69
C TYR A 12 -15.34 19.64 4.75
N ARG A 13 -14.50 20.62 5.15
CA ARG A 13 -13.34 21.05 4.35
C ARG A 13 -12.32 19.94 4.18
N GLU A 14 -11.98 19.23 5.25
CA GLU A 14 -11.06 18.10 5.20
C GLU A 14 -11.59 16.99 4.31
N ALA A 15 -12.84 16.59 4.49
CA ALA A 15 -13.49 15.58 3.67
C ALA A 15 -13.52 15.98 2.19
N LYS A 16 -13.73 17.27 1.89
CA LYS A 16 -13.74 17.79 0.52
C LYS A 16 -12.36 17.73 -0.10
N ALA A 17 -11.32 18.15 0.62
CA ALA A 17 -9.93 18.04 0.16
C ALA A 17 -9.56 16.58 -0.11
N TYR A 18 -9.91 15.68 0.82
CA TYR A 18 -9.68 14.24 0.66
C TYR A 18 -10.39 13.65 -0.56
N SER A 19 -11.63 14.08 -0.82
CA SER A 19 -12.39 13.65 -2.01
C SER A 19 -11.71 14.06 -3.33
N ALA A 20 -11.17 15.28 -3.38
CA ALA A 20 -10.46 15.79 -4.54
C ALA A 20 -9.14 15.04 -4.78
N LEU A 21 -8.36 14.80 -3.72
CA LEU A 21 -7.08 14.09 -3.79
C LEU A 21 -7.24 12.63 -4.21
N THR A 22 -8.30 11.96 -3.75
CA THR A 22 -8.54 10.55 -4.05
C THR A 22 -9.35 10.32 -5.33
N GLY A 23 -9.80 11.38 -6.00
CA GLY A 23 -10.69 11.30 -7.16
C GLY A 23 -12.06 10.68 -6.86
N ARG A 24 -12.45 10.61 -5.58
CA ARG A 24 -13.72 10.01 -5.13
C ARG A 24 -14.78 11.08 -4.94
N LYS A 25 -16.05 10.73 -5.11
CA LYS A 25 -17.16 11.65 -4.85
C LYS A 25 -17.44 11.72 -3.34
N MET A 26 -17.77 12.90 -2.83
CA MET A 26 -18.14 13.12 -1.43
C MET A 26 -19.24 12.14 -0.95
N LYS A 27 -20.24 11.88 -1.80
CA LYS A 27 -21.32 10.93 -1.49
C LYS A 27 -20.80 9.52 -1.20
N ASP A 28 -19.79 9.08 -1.95
CA ASP A 28 -19.25 7.73 -1.82
C ASP A 28 -18.46 7.60 -0.51
N LEU A 29 -17.68 8.63 -0.16
CA LEU A 29 -16.98 8.72 1.13
C LEU A 29 -17.94 8.65 2.32
N VAL A 30 -19.02 9.44 2.29
CA VAL A 30 -20.03 9.44 3.34
C VAL A 30 -20.74 8.07 3.41
N SER A 31 -21.10 7.49 2.27
CA SER A 31 -21.78 6.19 2.22
C SER A 31 -20.90 5.06 2.76
N ASP A 32 -19.60 5.06 2.41
CA ASP A 32 -18.65 4.06 2.87
C ASP A 32 -18.34 4.23 4.37
N GLY A 33 -18.18 5.47 4.84
CA GLY A 33 -18.01 5.76 6.27
C GLY A 33 -19.20 5.27 7.10
N LEU A 34 -20.43 5.59 6.68
CA LEU A 34 -21.64 5.10 7.34
C LEU A 34 -21.75 3.57 7.29
N ARG A 35 -21.43 2.95 6.16
CA ARG A 35 -21.43 1.49 6.03
C ARG A 35 -20.41 0.84 6.98
N GLN A 36 -19.21 1.42 7.13
CA GLN A 36 -18.20 0.91 8.06
C GLN A 36 -18.65 1.02 9.52
N MET A 37 -19.39 2.07 9.88
CA MET A 37 -19.89 2.28 11.24
C MET A 37 -21.07 1.36 11.58
N ILE A 38 -21.94 1.10 10.61
CA ILE A 38 -23.18 0.31 10.82
C ILE A 38 -22.94 -1.20 10.65
N GLN A 39 -21.94 -1.60 9.85
CA GLN A 39 -21.62 -3.02 9.74
C GLN A 39 -21.14 -3.53 11.10
N PRO A 40 -21.82 -4.54 11.70
CA PRO A 40 -21.29 -5.19 12.89
C PRO A 40 -19.90 -5.69 12.54
N VAL A 41 -18.96 -5.59 13.48
CA VAL A 41 -17.55 -5.98 13.34
C VAL A 41 -17.45 -7.49 13.05
N LYS A 42 -17.86 -7.91 11.86
CA LYS A 42 -17.67 -9.22 11.26
C LYS A 42 -16.72 -9.01 10.10
N GLY A 43 -15.45 -8.74 10.39
CA GLY A 43 -14.45 -8.70 9.31
C GLY A 43 -13.27 -7.75 9.43
N LYS A 44 -13.08 -7.02 10.55
CA LYS A 44 -11.76 -6.38 10.78
C LYS A 44 -10.66 -7.40 11.09
N GLU A 45 -11.00 -8.59 11.57
CA GLU A 45 -10.05 -9.71 11.70
C GLU A 45 -9.76 -10.41 10.37
N ALA A 46 -10.71 -10.47 9.43
CA ALA A 46 -10.52 -11.20 8.17
C ALA A 46 -9.69 -10.43 7.12
N LYS A 47 -9.71 -9.09 7.13
CA LYS A 47 -8.85 -8.29 6.23
C LYS A 47 -7.43 -8.12 6.77
N SER A 48 -7.28 -7.98 8.09
CA SER A 48 -5.96 -8.04 8.74
C SER A 48 -5.31 -9.39 8.46
N ALA A 49 -6.01 -10.52 8.69
CA ALA A 49 -5.46 -11.86 8.45
C ALA A 49 -4.94 -12.08 7.02
N LYS A 50 -5.62 -11.55 5.99
CA LYS A 50 -5.17 -11.70 4.59
C LYS A 50 -4.00 -10.78 4.23
N GLU A 51 -3.88 -9.63 4.90
CA GLU A 51 -2.77 -8.68 4.73
C GLU A 51 -1.53 -9.11 5.53
N THR A 52 -1.72 -9.76 6.70
CA THR A 52 -0.64 -10.50 7.38
C THR A 52 -0.17 -11.66 6.54
N ASP A 53 -1.07 -12.37 5.85
CA ASP A 53 -0.73 -13.51 4.98
C ASP A 53 0.11 -13.07 3.77
N ALA A 54 -0.33 -12.05 3.02
CA ALA A 54 0.44 -11.51 1.89
C ALA A 54 1.82 -10.95 2.30
N SER A 55 1.87 -10.24 3.44
CA SER A 55 3.14 -9.73 3.98
C SER A 55 4.05 -10.85 4.50
N PHE A 56 3.47 -11.94 5.01
CA PHE A 56 4.19 -13.12 5.46
C PHE A 56 4.74 -13.92 4.27
N GLU A 57 3.96 -14.12 3.22
CA GLU A 57 4.39 -14.73 1.96
C GLU A 57 5.54 -13.94 1.32
N LEU A 58 5.44 -12.61 1.25
CA LEU A 58 6.52 -11.75 0.76
C LEU A 58 7.80 -11.89 1.59
N ARG A 59 7.68 -11.92 2.93
CA ARG A 59 8.84 -12.12 3.81
C ARG A 59 9.48 -13.49 3.62
N GLN A 60 8.70 -14.53 3.38
CA GLN A 60 9.24 -15.86 3.06
C GLN A 60 9.99 -15.86 1.74
N TRP A 61 9.46 -15.19 0.72
CA TRP A 61 10.13 -15.00 -0.56
C TRP A 61 11.47 -14.29 -0.39
N PHE A 62 11.52 -13.17 0.33
CA PHE A 62 12.79 -12.48 0.61
C PHE A 62 13.77 -13.34 1.39
N LYS A 63 13.31 -14.15 2.34
CA LYS A 63 14.16 -15.09 3.07
C LYS A 63 14.73 -16.19 2.17
N ALA A 64 13.95 -16.67 1.21
CA ALA A 64 14.41 -17.63 0.21
C ALA A 64 15.46 -17.00 -0.72
N VAL A 65 15.25 -15.76 -1.15
CA VAL A 65 16.22 -14.99 -1.95
C VAL A 65 17.52 -14.76 -1.17
N ASP A 66 17.45 -14.31 0.09
CA ASP A 66 18.64 -14.09 0.93
C ASP A 66 19.43 -15.39 1.16
N LYS A 67 18.74 -16.51 1.36
CA LYS A 67 19.38 -17.83 1.44
C LYS A 67 20.07 -18.21 0.12
N ALA A 68 19.42 -17.97 -1.02
CA ALA A 68 19.97 -18.26 -2.33
C ALA A 68 21.23 -17.42 -2.63
N VAL A 69 21.20 -16.13 -2.29
CA VAL A 69 22.35 -15.22 -2.41
C VAL A 69 23.52 -15.66 -1.53
N LYS A 70 23.25 -16.08 -0.29
CA LYS A 70 24.30 -16.58 0.62
C LYS A 70 24.93 -17.89 0.15
N SER A 71 24.18 -18.73 -0.56
CA SER A 71 24.69 -19.97 -1.16
C SER A 71 25.26 -19.79 -2.56
N ALA A 72 25.25 -18.57 -3.11
CA ALA A 72 25.75 -18.33 -4.46
C ALA A 72 27.28 -18.52 -4.51
N PRO A 73 27.81 -19.08 -5.61
CA PRO A 73 29.25 -19.21 -5.80
C PRO A 73 29.92 -17.83 -5.83
N ALA A 74 31.18 -17.76 -5.36
CA ALA A 74 31.97 -16.54 -5.39
C ALA A 74 32.23 -16.11 -6.84
N GLY A 75 31.43 -15.18 -7.33
CA GLY A 75 31.51 -14.59 -8.66
C GLY A 75 30.99 -13.15 -8.62
N VAL A 76 31.28 -12.39 -9.68
CA VAL A 76 30.83 -11.00 -9.79
C VAL A 76 29.31 -10.96 -9.77
N SER A 77 28.73 -10.24 -8.81
CA SER A 77 27.27 -10.16 -8.71
C SER A 77 26.70 -9.42 -9.92
N ALA A 78 25.48 -9.77 -10.34
CA ALA A 78 24.82 -9.07 -11.45
C ALA A 78 24.71 -7.56 -11.20
N LEU A 79 24.57 -7.15 -9.93
CA LEU A 79 24.55 -5.74 -9.53
C LEU A 79 25.90 -5.07 -9.78
N GLU A 80 26.99 -5.78 -9.52
CA GLU A 80 28.35 -5.27 -9.67
C GLU A 80 28.75 -5.17 -11.14
N LEU A 81 28.31 -6.10 -12.00
CA LEU A 81 28.41 -5.95 -13.46
C LEU A 81 27.64 -4.73 -13.97
N LEU A 82 26.41 -4.52 -13.51
CA LEU A 82 25.60 -3.36 -13.90
C LEU A 82 26.22 -2.04 -13.40
N ASN A 83 26.83 -2.03 -12.23
CA ASN A 83 27.47 -0.85 -11.68
C ASN A 83 28.77 -0.50 -12.44
N GLN A 84 29.53 -1.52 -12.84
CA GLN A 84 30.70 -1.35 -13.71
C GLN A 84 30.31 -0.79 -15.08
N ASP A 85 29.26 -1.33 -15.71
CA ASP A 85 28.76 -0.82 -17.00
C ASP A 85 28.22 0.61 -16.88
N ARG A 86 27.58 0.94 -15.75
CA ARG A 86 27.13 2.30 -15.47
C ARG A 86 28.29 3.27 -15.32
N GLN A 87 29.30 2.91 -14.53
CA GLN A 87 30.49 3.75 -14.34
C GLN A 87 31.24 3.99 -15.65
N ARG A 88 31.25 3.00 -16.56
CA ARG A 88 31.79 3.14 -17.91
C ARG A 88 31.02 4.16 -18.76
N LEU A 89 29.70 4.30 -18.59
CA LEU A 89 28.87 5.24 -19.36
C LEU A 89 28.86 6.65 -18.76
N GLU A 90 29.10 6.79 -17.45
CA GLU A 90 29.10 8.07 -16.75
C GLU A 90 30.49 8.75 -16.70
N THR A 91 31.54 8.09 -17.21
CA THR A 91 32.85 8.73 -17.44
C THR A 91 32.98 9.17 -18.91
N PRO A 92 33.28 10.46 -19.20
CA PRO A 92 33.43 10.98 -20.56
C PRO A 92 34.68 10.48 -21.29
#